data_AF-A0A7V7DQE4-F1
#
_entry.id   AF-A0A7V7DQE4-F1
#
_cell.length_a   1.000
_cell.length_b   1.000
_cell.length_c   1.000
_cell.angle_alpha   90.00
_cell.angle_beta   90.00
_cell.angle_gamma   90.00
#
_symmetry.space_group_name_H-M   'P 1'
#
loop_
_entity.id
_entity.type
_entity.pdbx_description
1 polymer ?
#
loop_
_entity_poly.entity_id
_entity_poly.type
_entity_poly.pdbx_seq_one_letter_code
_entity_poly.pdbx_strand_id
1 'polypeptide(L)' 'MSSIFRVLLVLLVLVVIGGAAALAMWDIPAPSAKIEKVITDDHFRH' A
#
# COMPACT_ATOMS: atom_id res chain seq x y z
N MET A 1 -32.24 -2.52 -6.00
CA MET A 1 -30.95 -2.41 -5.26
C MET A 1 -31.15 -3.15 -3.94
N SER A 2 -30.52 -4.31 -3.73
CA SER A 2 -30.64 -5.02 -2.45
C SER A 2 -29.94 -4.25 -1.34
N SER A 3 -30.43 -4.36 -0.11
CA SER A 3 -29.85 -3.65 1.05
C SER A 3 -28.37 -3.97 1.23
N ILE A 4 -27.96 -5.21 0.94
CA ILE A 4 -26.55 -5.64 0.99
C ILE A 4 -25.70 -4.88 -0.05
N PHE A 5 -26.21 -4.65 -1.26
CA PHE A 5 -25.49 -3.93 -2.30
C PHE A 5 -25.26 -2.46 -1.90
N ARG A 6 -26.23 -1.86 -1.21
CA ARG A 6 -26.12 -0.51 -0.65
C ARG A 6 -25.02 -0.41 0.40
N VAL A 7 -24.96 -1.38 1.32
CA VAL A 7 -23.93 -1.45 2.35
C VAL A 7 -22.54 -1.60 1.75
N LEU A 8 -22.38 -2.50 0.76
CA LEU A 8 -21.11 -2.70 0.07
C LEU A 8 -20.64 -1.44 -0.65
N LEU A 9 -21.56 -0.69 -1.28
CA LEU A 9 -21.22 0.55 -1.96
C LEU A 9 -20.74 1.62 -0.97
N VAL A 10 -21.39 1.75 0.20
CA VAL A 10 -20.95 2.66 1.26
C VAL A 10 -19.58 2.26 1.81
N LEU A 11 -19.35 0.98 2.05
CA LEU A 11 -18.05 0.47 2.48
C LEU A 11 -16.94 0.75 1.46
N LEU A 12 -17.23 0.54 0.17
CA LEU A 12 -16.27 0.83 -0.90
C LEU A 12 -15.87 2.31 -0.88
N VAL A 13 -16.86 3.22 -0.77
CA VAL A 13 -16.60 4.66 -0.69
C VAL A 13 -15.76 5.01 0.54
N LEU A 14 -16.05 4.42 1.70
CA LEU A 14 -15.26 4.63 2.91
C LEU A 14 -13.81 4.16 2.75
N VAL A 15 -13.58 3.00 2.14
CA VAL A 15 -12.22 2.46 1.89
C VAL A 15 -11.46 3.36 0.92
N VAL A 16 -12.11 3.82 -0.16
CA VAL A 16 -11.46 4.70 -1.15
C VAL A 16 -11.08 6.04 -0.53
N ILE A 17 -12.00 6.68 0.20
CA ILE A 17 -11.74 7.98 0.84
C ILE A 17 -10.68 7.82 1.94
N GLY A 18 -10.82 6.81 2.81
CA GLY A 18 -9.86 6.55 3.88
C GLY A 18 -8.47 6.19 3.35
N GLY A 19 -8.40 5.37 2.31
CA GLY A 19 -7.15 5.01 1.64
C GLY A 19 -6.48 6.20 0.97
N ALA A 20 -7.25 7.04 0.27
CA ALA A 20 -6.73 8.25 -0.35
C ALA A 20 -6.18 9.24 0.70
N ALA A 21 -6.90 9.45 1.80
CA ALA A 21 -6.44 10.31 2.90
C ALA A 21 -5.18 9.74 3.58
N ALA A 22 -5.12 8.43 3.81
CA ALA A 22 -3.95 7.77 4.38
C ALA A 22 -2.72 7.91 3.47
N LEU A 23 -2.88 7.69 2.17
CA LEU A 23 -1.80 7.88 1.18
C LEU A 23 -1.36 9.34 1.07
N ALA A 24 -2.28 10.29 1.13
CA ALA A 24 -1.97 11.72 1.09
C ALA A 24 -1.21 12.20 2.34
N MET A 25 -1.45 11.57 3.51
CA MET A 25 -0.76 11.89 4.76
C MET A 25 0.56 11.12 4.93
N TRP A 26 0.77 10.06 4.16
CA TRP A 26 1.96 9.22 4.31
C TRP A 26 3.18 9.89 3.68
N ASP A 27 3.91 10.64 4.50
CA ASP A 27 5.22 11.17 4.15
C ASP A 27 6.28 10.05 4.30
N ILE A 28 6.51 9.27 3.24
CA ILE A 28 7.59 8.28 3.20
C ILE A 28 8.90 9.05 2.94
N PRO A 29 9.78 9.21 3.95
CA PRO A 29 11.03 9.91 3.73
C PRO A 29 11.88 9.13 2.71
N ALA A 30 12.58 9.86 1.85
CA ALA A 30 13.61 9.25 1.02
C ALA A 30 14.63 8.52 1.92
N PRO A 31 15.19 7.38 1.48
CA PRO A 31 16.24 6.70 2.23
C PRO A 31 17.36 7.69 2.55
N SER A 32 17.56 8.00 3.84
CA SER A 32 18.53 8.99 4.29
C SER A 32 19.98 8.54 4.15
N ALA A 33 20.19 7.26 3.85
CA ALA A 33 21.48 6.66 3.55
C ALA A 33 21.36 5.69 2.39
N LYS A 34 22.45 5.57 1.62
CA LYS A 34 22.60 4.53 0.61
C LYS A 34 22.66 3.17 1.33
N ILE A 35 21.66 2.32 1.09
CA ILE A 35 21.65 0.95 1.61
C ILE A 35 22.37 0.07 0.58
N GLU A 36 23.53 -0.46 0.96
CA GLU A 36 24.19 -1.53 0.19
C GLU A 36 23.66 -2.86 0.69
N LYS A 37 22.83 -3.52 -0.14
CA LYS A 37 22.42 -4.90 0.12
C LYS A 37 23.43 -5.84 -0.52
N VAL A 38 24.07 -6.66 0.31
CA VAL A 38 24.83 -7.83 -0.17
C VAL A 38 23.80 -8.87 -0.61
N ILE A 39 23.73 -9.13 -1.92
CA ILE A 39 22.96 -10.27 -2.44
C ILE A 39 23.83 -11.51 -2.23
N THR A 40 23.34 -12.48 -1.47
CA THR A 40 24.04 -13.74 -1.25
C THR A 40 24.11 -14.55 -2.56
N ASP A 41 25.24 -15.23 -2.80
CA ASP A 41 25.50 -16.00 -4.02
C ASP A 41 24.54 -17.18 -4.25
N ASP A 42 23.81 -17.60 -3.21
CA ASP A 42 22.76 -18.64 -3.28
C ASP A 42 21.58 -18.24 -4.20
N HIS A 43 21.41 -16.95 -4.49
CA HIS A 43 20.42 -16.44 -5.43
C HIS A 43 20.82 -16.61 -6.91
N PHE A 44 22.09 -16.84 -7.21
CA PHE A 44 22.59 -17.00 -8.56
C PHE A 44 22.90 -18.49 -8.80
N ARG A 45 21.96 -19.23 -9.39
CA ARG A 45 22.22 -20.61 -9.86
C ARG A 45 23.23 -20.58 -11.01
N HIS A 46 24.31 -21.34 -10.87
CA HIS A 46 25.23 -21.71 -11.96
C HIS A 46 24.68 -22.84 -12.83
#